data_AF-A0A6I1GGF1-F1
#
_entry.id   AF-A0A6I1GGF1-F1
#
_cell.length_a   1.000
_cell.length_b   1.000
_cell.length_c   1.000
_cell.angle_alpha   90.00
_cell.angle_beta   90.00
_cell.angle_gamma   90.00
#
_symmetry.space_group_name_H-M   'P 1'
#
loop_
_entity.id
_entity.type
_entity.pdbx_description
1 polymer ?
#
loop_
_entity_poly.entity_id
_entity_poly.type
_entity_poly.pdbx_seq_one_letter_code
_entity_poly.pdbx_strand_id
1 'polypeptide(L)' 'MKGKGRIIHYRAGAGRLWPLSSPMTVFYDPANPRRAFAQVKRSGAGVGGWLLTVFGAVSLFVLAPILLVFVMM' A
#
# COMPACT_ATOMS: atom_id res chain seq x y z
N MET A 1 -0.86 18.86 -2.56
CA MET A 1 0.00 19.23 -3.71
C MET A 1 -0.60 18.70 -5.00
N LYS A 2 -0.84 19.59 -5.97
CA LYS A 2 -1.43 19.30 -7.30
C LYS A 2 -0.46 18.43 -8.11
N GLY A 3 -0.86 17.19 -8.43
CA GLY A 3 -0.16 16.34 -9.39
C GLY A 3 -1.03 16.09 -10.62
N LYS A 4 -1.33 17.12 -11.41
CA LYS A 4 -1.86 16.93 -12.79
C LYS A 4 -0.70 16.47 -13.69
N GLY A 5 -0.24 15.24 -13.47
CA GLY A 5 0.64 14.56 -14.40
C GLY A 5 -0.19 14.12 -15.60
N ARG A 6 -0.16 14.91 -16.68
CA ARG A 6 -0.69 14.44 -17.97
C ARG A 6 0.21 13.27 -18.40
N ILE A 7 -0.29 12.04 -18.31
CA ILE A 7 0.46 10.84 -18.69
C ILE A 7 0.53 10.82 -20.22
N ILE A 8 1.60 11.38 -20.76
CA ILE A 8 1.87 11.47 -22.22
C ILE A 8 2.31 10.10 -22.79
N HIS A 9 2.73 9.18 -21.91
CA HIS A 9 3.13 7.82 -22.23
C HIS A 9 2.28 6.82 -21.45
N TYR A 10 1.04 6.60 -21.89
CA TYR A 10 0.08 5.69 -21.23
C TYR A 10 0.66 4.29 -21.00
N ARG A 11 1.49 3.80 -21.92
CA ARG A 11 2.10 2.46 -21.83
C ARG A 11 3.09 2.32 -20.67
N ALA A 12 4.02 3.27 -20.51
CA ALA A 12 5.05 3.20 -19.46
C ALA A 12 4.44 3.44 -18.06
N GLY A 13 3.50 4.38 -17.96
CA GLY A 13 2.75 4.64 -16.72
C GLY A 13 1.86 3.46 -16.33
N ALA A 14 1.14 2.88 -17.29
CA ALA A 14 0.30 1.71 -17.04
C ALA A 14 1.12 0.49 -16.64
N GLY A 15 2.26 0.21 -17.29
CA GLY A 15 3.11 -0.94 -16.94
C GLY A 15 3.69 -0.88 -15.53
N ARG A 16 3.88 0.33 -14.97
CA ARG A 16 4.33 0.50 -13.58
C ARG A 16 3.19 0.32 -12.57
N LEU A 17 1.97 0.67 -12.95
CA LEU A 17 0.79 0.62 -12.08
C LEU A 17 0.10 -0.76 -12.12
N TRP A 18 0.15 -1.43 -13.27
CA TRP A 18 -0.39 -2.76 -13.53
C TRP A 18 0.67 -3.56 -14.29
N PRO A 19 1.50 -4.35 -13.58
CA PRO A 19 2.44 -5.27 -14.21
C PRO A 19 1.71 -6.24 -15.14
N LEU A 20 2.42 -6.75 -16.16
CA LEU A 20 1.87 -7.82 -17.00
C LEU A 20 1.37 -8.96 -16.12
N SER A 21 0.18 -9.48 -16.45
CA SER A 21 -0.50 -10.55 -15.71
C SER A 21 -1.12 -10.14 -14.35
N SER A 22 -1.05 -8.88 -13.95
CA SER A 22 -1.72 -8.37 -12.74
C SER A 22 -3.21 -8.08 -13.00
N PRO A 23 -4.13 -8.46 -12.08
CA PRO A 23 -5.54 -8.11 -12.21
C PRO A 23 -5.75 -6.60 -12.13
N MET A 24 -6.53 -6.07 -13.07
CA MET A 24 -6.83 -4.64 -13.21
C MET A 24 -8.34 -4.43 -13.13
N THR A 25 -8.81 -3.71 -12.10
CA THR A 25 -10.23 -3.37 -11.96
C THR A 25 -10.56 -2.14 -12.81
N VAL A 26 -11.47 -2.31 -13.75
CA VAL A 26 -11.94 -1.26 -14.67
C VAL A 26 -13.42 -0.98 -14.41
N PHE A 27 -13.75 0.29 -14.22
CA PHE A 27 -15.13 0.75 -14.12
C PHE A 27 -15.49 1.44 -15.44
N TYR A 28 -16.62 1.05 -16.04
CA TYR A 28 -17.14 1.68 -17.25
C TYR A 28 -18.62 2.02 -17.08
N ASP A 29 -19.04 3.11 -17.71
CA ASP A 29 -20.43 3.51 -17.82
C ASP A 29 -20.93 3.12 -19.22
N PRO A 30 -21.91 2.20 -19.35
CA PRO A 30 -22.44 1.78 -20.65
C PRO A 30 -23.04 2.94 -21.45
N ALA A 31 -23.63 3.94 -20.77
CA ALA A 31 -24.23 5.11 -21.41
C ALA A 31 -23.18 6.12 -21.87
N ASN A 32 -21.96 6.07 -21.33
CA ASN A 32 -20.87 6.96 -21.72
C ASN A 32 -19.48 6.25 -21.67
N PRO A 33 -19.10 5.54 -22.75
CA PRO A 33 -17.87 4.74 -22.78
C PRO A 33 -16.58 5.53 -22.53
N ARG A 34 -16.60 6.85 -22.75
CA ARG A 34 -15.43 7.72 -22.52
C ARG A 34 -15.13 7.95 -21.04
N ARG A 35 -16.02 7.57 -20.13
CA ARG A 35 -15.84 7.69 -18.67
C ARG A 35 -15.20 6.46 -18.04
N ALA A 36 -14.70 5.52 -18.83
CA ALA A 36 -13.98 4.37 -18.29
C ALA A 36 -12.71 4.80 -17.52
N PHE A 37 -12.52 4.27 -16.32
CA PHE A 37 -11.31 4.50 -15.53
C PHE A 37 -10.88 3.22 -14.81
N ALA A 38 -9.58 3.14 -14.52
CA ALA A 38 -8.98 2.01 -13.84
C ALA A 38 -8.50 2.41 -12.45
N GLN A 39 -8.80 1.57 -11.46
CA GLN A 39 -8.41 1.82 -10.08
C GLN A 39 -7.11 1.08 -9.76
N VAL A 40 -6.13 1.80 -9.21
CA VAL A 40 -4.91 1.20 -8.64
C VAL A 40 -5.14 1.02 -7.15
N LYS A 41 -5.29 -0.24 -6.70
CA LYS A 41 -5.35 -0.55 -5.27
C LYS A 41 -3.94 -0.48 -4.69
N ARG A 42 -3.53 0.71 -4.24
CA ARG A 42 -2.25 0.87 -3.54
C ARG A 42 -2.40 0.19 -2.18
N SER A 43 -1.87 -1.02 -2.03
CA SER A 43 -1.85 -1.70 -0.74
C SER A 43 -1.11 -0.81 0.27
N GLY A 44 -1.84 -0.31 1.27
CA GLY A 44 -1.37 0.66 2.27
C GLY A 44 -0.43 0.09 3.31
N ALA A 45 0.29 -0.99 3.01
CA ALA A 45 1.24 -1.63 3.91
C ALA A 45 2.46 -0.72 4.24
N GLY A 46 2.59 0.44 3.59
CA GLY A 46 3.79 1.28 3.67
C GLY A 46 4.01 1.99 5.02
N VAL A 47 2.96 2.30 5.79
CA VAL A 47 3.12 3.08 7.05
C VAL A 47 2.58 2.34 8.27
N GLY A 48 1.37 1.77 8.19
CA GLY A 48 0.79 1.02 9.31
C GLY A 48 1.59 -0.24 9.65
N GLY A 49 2.08 -0.96 8.63
CA GLY A 49 2.94 -2.13 8.82
C GLY A 49 4.26 -1.78 9.50
N TRP A 50 4.89 -0.66 9.12
CA TRP A 50 6.13 -0.19 9.73
C TRP A 50 5.97 0.17 11.20
N LEU A 51 4.90 0.88 11.56
CA LEU A 51 4.61 1.23 12.95
C LEU A 51 4.42 -0.04 13.80
N LEU A 52 3.62 -1.00 13.33
CA LEU A 52 3.43 -2.29 14.02
C LEU A 52 4.74 -3.04 14.23
N THR A 53 5.62 -3.07 13.22
CA THR A 53 6.93 -3.72 13.34
C THR A 53 7.81 -3.04 14.39
N VAL A 54 7.87 -1.70 14.39
CA VAL A 54 8.68 -0.95 15.36
C VAL A 54 8.14 -1.11 16.78
N PHE A 55 6.84 -0.92 16.98
CA PHE A 55 6.21 -1.09 18.30
C PHE A 55 6.32 -2.53 18.80
N GLY A 56 6.15 -3.53 17.92
CA GLY A 56 6.32 -4.94 18.25
C GLY A 56 7.75 -5.27 18.67
N ALA A 57 8.75 -4.79 17.92
CA ALA A 57 10.17 -5.00 18.25
C ALA A 57 10.55 -4.34 19.59
N VAL A 58 10.13 -3.11 19.84
CA VAL A 58 10.39 -2.41 21.11
C VAL A 58 9.73 -3.13 22.29
N SER A 59 8.49 -3.58 22.14
CA SER A 59 7.81 -4.35 23.18
C SER A 59 8.56 -5.65 23.50
N LEU A 60 9.00 -6.39 22.47
CA LEU A 60 9.75 -7.63 22.67
C LEU A 60 11.12 -7.39 23.34
N PHE A 61 11.86 -6.37 22.93
CA PHE A 61 13.22 -6.14 23.42
C PHE A 61 13.30 -5.39 24.76
N VAL A 62 12.26 -4.63 25.12
CA VAL A 62 12.28 -3.83 26.35
C VAL A 62 11.36 -4.42 27.40
N LEU A 63 10.10 -4.72 27.07
CA LEU A 63 9.13 -5.19 28.05
C LEU A 63 9.32 -6.67 28.41
N ALA A 64 9.65 -7.53 27.44
CA ALA A 64 9.83 -8.95 27.72
C ALA A 64 10.98 -9.27 28.70
N PRO A 65 12.19 -8.69 28.58
CA PRO A 65 13.25 -8.95 29.56
C PRO A 65 12.96 -8.33 30.93
N ILE A 66 12.31 -7.16 30.98
CA ILE A 66 11.92 -6.53 32.26
C ILE A 66 10.91 -7.42 32.99
N LEU A 67 9.90 -7.93 32.27
CA LEU A 67 8.91 -8.86 32.83
C LEU A 67 9.57 -10.17 33.29
N LEU A 68 10.49 -10.72 32.49
CA LEU A 68 11.23 -11.94 32.84
C LEU A 68 12.01 -11.77 34.15
N VAL A 69 12.74 -10.66 34.28
CA VAL A 69 13.49 -10.34 35.51
C VAL A 69 12.55 -10.21 36.71
N PHE A 70 11.38 -9.59 36.54
CA PHE A 70 10.41 -9.42 37.61
C PHE A 70 9.75 -10.74 38.04
N VAL A 71 9.61 -11.70 37.14
CA VAL A 71 9.05 -13.04 37.42
C VAL A 71 10.09 -13.97 38.08
N MET A 72 11.37 -13.75 37.79
CA MET A 72 12.47 -14.54 38.38
C MET A 72 12.95 -14.02 39.75
N MET A 73 12.49 -12.83 40.18
CA MET A 73 12.66 -12.29 41.53
C MET A 73 11.57 -12.83 42.47
#